data_AF-A0A8J9Z433-F1
#
_entry.id   AF-A0A8J9Z433-F1
#
_cell.length_a   1.000
_cell.length_b   1.000
_cell.length_c   1.000
_cell.angle_alpha   90.00
_cell.angle_beta   90.00
_cell.angle_gamma   90.00
#
_symmetry.space_group_name_H-M   'P 1'
#
loop_
_entity.id
_entity.type
_entity.pdbx_description
1 polymer ?
#
loop_
_entity_poly.entity_id
_entity_poly.type
_entity_poly.pdbx_seq_one_letter_code
_entity_poly.pdbx_strand_id
1 'polypeptide(L)'
;MMLLLLLQSFAMFTMSKNPLLKNITDYLVEETSAEEDELLGTGEEGEEKGSEVTPEVTLDRDEERLKVLDRLLLYLRIVHSIDYYTATEYPNEDEMPNRCGIMHGRGPVPTGRPVTQKDVEEWQSTFEQKVSPLLAVKDNVSEEEAIKLGKKDPEVYPFQFNIILEKFVKANTQEISKDKWLCPISGKKFKGPEFVRKHIFNKHADKVESVKKECVFFNNYILDSKRPQLPEPQTTKPPPLMGPGGGRGEGYGMSPMYQGPPGGFMYGQPRPPMYEGPGFMPPYGRGGFEGYGRGGGYGHKPRGRGRQDPRSIIEYRDLDAPDDVDYF
;
A
#
# COMPACT_ATOMS: atom_id res chain seq x y z
N MET A 1 -18.09 10.05 23.01
CA MET A 1 -17.12 9.36 22.12
C MET A 1 -15.77 10.06 22.07
N MET A 2 -15.68 11.37 21.78
CA MET A 2 -14.39 12.11 21.81
C MET A 2 -13.67 12.05 23.17
N LEU A 3 -14.38 12.23 24.29
CA LEU A 3 -13.75 12.12 25.62
C LEU A 3 -13.20 10.72 25.93
N LEU A 4 -13.84 9.67 25.38
CA LEU A 4 -13.44 8.27 25.54
C LEU A 4 -12.21 7.93 24.69
N LEU A 5 -12.15 8.48 23.46
CA LEU A 5 -10.97 8.41 22.60
C LEU A 5 -9.80 9.20 23.20
N LEU A 6 -10.04 10.39 23.75
CA LEU A 6 -9.04 11.18 24.48
C LEU A 6 -8.52 10.42 25.72
N LEU A 7 -9.41 9.81 26.53
CA LEU A 7 -9.01 9.01 27.68
C LEU A 7 -8.26 7.72 27.30
N GLN A 8 -8.65 7.04 26.21
CA GLN A 8 -7.92 5.86 25.70
C GLN A 8 -6.54 6.23 25.15
N SER A 9 -6.43 7.35 24.42
CA SER A 9 -5.15 7.88 23.96
C SER A 9 -4.27 8.31 25.14
N PHE A 10 -4.83 9.00 26.13
CA PHE A 10 -4.13 9.46 27.34
C PHE A 10 -3.65 8.28 28.21
N ALA A 11 -4.46 7.24 28.37
CA ALA A 11 -4.05 6.00 29.04
C ALA A 11 -2.95 5.25 28.26
N MET A 12 -3.01 5.23 26.93
CA MET A 12 -1.95 4.63 26.11
C MET A 12 -0.61 5.37 26.26
N PHE A 13 -0.59 6.70 26.32
CA PHE A 13 0.65 7.46 26.51
C PHE A 13 1.26 7.26 27.90
N THR A 14 0.43 7.21 28.96
CA THR A 14 0.89 7.07 30.34
C THR A 14 1.27 5.63 30.72
N MET A 15 0.76 4.62 30.00
CA MET A 15 1.05 3.20 30.26
C MET A 15 2.01 2.55 29.22
N SER A 16 2.43 3.29 28.20
CA SER A 16 3.34 2.76 27.19
C SER A 16 4.72 2.47 27.78
N LYS A 17 5.28 1.31 27.42
CA LYS A 17 6.67 0.93 27.78
C LYS A 17 7.70 1.55 26.85
N ASN A 18 7.28 2.23 25.78
CA ASN A 18 8.21 2.84 24.84
C ASN A 18 8.93 4.02 25.52
N PRO A 19 10.28 4.00 25.65
CA PRO A 19 11.02 5.05 26.34
C PRO A 19 10.85 6.43 25.69
N LEU A 20 10.53 6.50 24.40
CA LEU A 20 10.32 7.77 23.69
C LEU A 20 9.02 8.48 24.09
N LEU A 21 8.05 7.75 24.65
CA LEU A 21 6.76 8.30 25.09
C LEU A 21 6.74 8.66 26.58
N LYS A 22 7.83 8.40 27.31
CA LYS A 22 7.92 8.74 28.73
C LYS A 22 7.87 10.25 28.90
N ASN A 23 6.96 10.73 29.74
CA ASN A 23 6.76 12.16 30.05
C ASN A 23 6.47 13.03 28.83
N ILE A 24 5.93 12.45 27.74
CA ILE A 24 5.65 13.21 26.52
C ILE A 24 4.56 14.28 26.74
N THR A 25 3.65 14.03 27.68
CA THR A 25 2.57 14.94 28.06
C THR A 25 3.08 16.27 28.58
N ASP A 26 4.26 16.29 29.22
CA ASP A 26 4.84 17.49 29.82
C ASP A 26 5.20 18.52 28.72
N TYR A 27 5.54 18.05 27.51
CA TYR A 27 5.82 18.90 26.36
C TYR A 27 4.58 19.39 25.61
N LEU A 28 3.41 18.80 25.89
CA LEU A 28 2.13 19.13 25.26
C LEU A 28 1.30 20.15 26.05
N VAL A 29 1.64 20.37 27.32
CA VAL A 29 1.01 21.40 28.15
C VAL A 29 1.70 22.74 27.87
N GLU A 30 0.90 23.78 27.67
CA GLU A 30 1.41 25.14 27.60
C GLU A 30 1.70 25.62 29.02
N GLU A 31 2.98 25.67 29.41
CA GLU A 31 3.42 26.40 30.59
C GLU A 31 3.42 27.90 30.26
N THR A 32 2.26 28.54 30.37
CA THR A 32 2.16 30.01 30.33
C THR A 32 2.11 30.55 31.76
N SER A 33 2.90 31.59 32.03
CA SER A 33 2.93 32.33 33.30
C SER A 33 1.70 33.24 33.39
N ALA A 34 0.50 32.63 33.35
CA ALA A 34 -0.77 33.36 33.32
C ALA A 34 -0.93 34.31 34.53
N GLU A 35 -0.32 33.96 35.67
CA GLU A 35 -0.28 34.81 36.86
C GLU A 35 0.58 36.07 36.68
N GLU A 36 1.69 35.99 35.94
CA GLU A 36 2.60 37.11 35.70
C GLU A 36 2.06 38.07 34.63
N ASP A 37 1.44 37.53 33.58
CA ASP A 37 0.82 38.32 32.50
C ASP A 37 -0.41 39.09 32.98
N GLU A 38 -1.19 38.52 33.92
CA GLU A 38 -2.29 39.20 34.60
C GLU A 38 -1.78 40.31 35.53
N LEU A 39 -0.66 40.07 36.23
CA LEU A 39 -0.04 41.05 37.14
C LEU A 39 0.57 42.25 36.39
N LEU A 40 1.06 42.04 35.17
CA LEU A 40 1.67 43.07 34.32
C LEU A 40 0.64 43.89 33.54
N GLY A 41 -0.65 43.55 33.59
CA GLY A 41 -1.72 44.31 32.95
C GLY A 41 -1.70 44.27 31.42
N THR A 42 -0.90 43.40 30.82
CA THR A 42 -0.82 43.17 29.37
C THR A 42 -2.01 42.37 28.82
N GLY A 43 -2.92 41.94 29.69
CA GLY A 43 -4.06 41.10 29.32
C GLY A 43 -5.17 41.79 28.51
N GLU A 44 -5.33 43.12 28.57
CA GLU A 44 -6.49 43.78 27.95
C GLU A 44 -6.21 45.24 27.54
N GLU A 45 -5.37 45.49 26.55
CA GLU A 45 -5.41 46.76 25.80
C GLU A 45 -5.51 46.47 24.29
N GLY A 46 -6.74 46.38 23.78
CA GLY A 46 -6.95 46.23 22.33
C GLY A 46 -8.35 45.92 21.79
N GLU A 47 -9.44 45.95 22.57
CA GLU A 47 -10.79 45.94 21.99
C GLU A 47 -11.24 47.35 21.60
N GLU A 48 -10.84 47.80 20.39
CA GLU A 48 -11.69 48.72 19.63
C GLU A 48 -11.63 48.43 18.12
N LYS A 49 -12.83 48.12 17.60
CA LYS A 49 -13.33 48.32 16.22
C LYS A 49 -12.80 47.41 15.10
N GLY A 50 -13.64 46.43 14.78
CA GLY A 50 -14.25 46.34 13.45
C GLY A 50 -13.31 46.07 12.27
N SER A 51 -12.72 44.87 12.23
CA SER A 51 -12.39 44.17 10.99
C SER A 51 -12.24 42.68 11.30
N GLU A 52 -12.75 41.79 10.44
CA GLU A 52 -12.50 40.33 10.53
C GLU A 52 -11.02 40.03 10.22
N VAL A 53 -10.10 40.54 11.04
CA VAL A 53 -8.67 40.25 10.92
C VAL A 53 -8.39 39.12 11.89
N THR A 54 -8.30 37.91 11.34
CA THR A 54 -7.75 36.77 12.08
C THR A 54 -6.38 37.14 12.62
N PRO A 55 -6.09 36.94 13.92
CA PRO A 55 -4.82 37.34 14.51
C PRO A 55 -3.65 36.70 13.75
N GLU A 56 -2.65 37.51 13.42
CA GLU A 56 -1.38 37.04 12.87
C GLU A 56 -0.61 36.26 13.95
N VAL A 57 -0.09 35.09 13.59
CA VAL A 57 0.65 34.22 14.51
C VAL A 57 2.14 34.44 14.27
N THR A 58 2.84 34.85 15.32
CA THR A 58 4.30 34.83 15.36
C THR A 58 4.78 33.38 15.42
N LEU A 59 5.46 32.93 14.37
CA LEU A 59 6.05 31.59 14.34
C LEU A 59 7.31 31.54 15.20
N ASP A 60 7.17 31.07 16.44
CA ASP A 60 8.32 30.75 17.28
C ASP A 60 8.84 29.33 17.02
N ARG A 61 10.16 29.14 17.12
CA ARG A 61 10.83 27.86 16.89
C ARG A 61 11.49 27.37 18.16
N ASP A 62 10.74 26.55 18.90
CA ASP A 62 11.23 25.88 20.09
C ASP A 62 12.10 24.65 19.74
N GLU A 63 13.41 24.79 19.87
CA GLU A 63 14.40 23.75 19.61
C GLU A 63 14.25 22.51 20.52
N GLU A 64 13.72 22.65 21.74
CA GLU A 64 13.55 21.52 22.65
C GLU A 64 12.39 20.63 22.20
N ARG A 65 11.23 21.23 21.90
CA ARG A 65 10.07 20.51 21.35
C ARG A 65 10.38 19.88 20.00
N LEU A 66 11.15 20.56 19.15
CA LEU A 66 11.60 20.00 17.86
C LEU A 66 12.46 18.75 18.03
N LYS A 67 13.40 18.73 18.98
CA LYS A 67 14.23 17.54 19.27
C LYS A 67 13.43 16.35 19.79
N VAL A 68 12.35 16.61 20.52
CA VAL A 68 11.44 15.56 20.99
C VAL A 68 10.63 15.01 19.81
N LEU A 69 10.03 15.91 19.02
CA LEU A 69 9.26 15.54 17.82
C LEU A 69 10.10 14.72 16.85
N ASP A 70 11.31 15.16 16.52
CA ASP A 70 12.15 14.50 15.52
C ASP A 70 12.51 13.05 15.94
N ARG A 71 12.66 12.77 17.25
CA ARG A 71 12.85 11.39 17.73
C ARG A 71 11.61 10.51 17.49
N LEU A 72 10.41 11.06 17.69
CA LEU A 72 9.17 10.35 17.41
C LEU A 72 9.02 10.08 15.91
N LEU A 73 9.32 11.08 15.07
CA LEU A 73 9.23 10.94 13.62
C LEU A 73 10.24 9.94 13.06
N LEU A 74 11.48 9.96 13.57
CA LEU A 74 12.49 8.97 13.21
C LEU A 74 12.10 7.56 13.67
N TYR A 75 11.50 7.42 14.85
CA TYR A 75 10.98 6.14 15.32
C TYR A 75 9.88 5.62 14.39
N LEU A 76 8.91 6.45 14.02
CA LEU A 76 7.86 6.08 13.06
C LEU A 76 8.44 5.67 11.71
N ARG A 77 9.42 6.44 11.19
CA ARG A 77 9.99 6.19 9.87
C ARG A 77 10.86 4.95 9.80
N ILE A 78 11.70 4.71 10.80
CA ILE A 78 12.69 3.63 10.82
C ILE A 78 12.05 2.30 11.26
N VAL A 79 11.14 2.34 12.24
CA VAL A 79 10.55 1.11 12.83
C VAL A 79 9.27 0.71 12.12
N HIS A 80 8.40 1.67 11.82
CA HIS A 80 7.06 1.41 11.28
C HIS A 80 6.93 1.74 9.79
N SER A 81 8.00 2.21 9.13
CA SER A 81 7.96 2.61 7.72
C SER A 81 6.87 3.63 7.39
N ILE A 82 6.57 4.52 8.33
CA ILE A 82 5.60 5.61 8.17
C ILE A 82 6.34 6.92 7.93
N ASP A 83 6.08 7.58 6.81
CA ASP A 83 6.50 8.95 6.56
C ASP A 83 5.42 9.92 7.03
N TYR A 84 5.72 10.57 8.17
CA TYR A 84 4.79 11.44 8.86
C TYR A 84 4.34 12.63 8.03
N TYR A 85 5.26 13.39 7.43
CA TYR A 85 4.89 14.65 6.76
C TYR A 85 4.05 14.44 5.50
N THR A 86 4.14 13.26 4.87
CA THR A 86 3.25 12.88 3.77
C THR A 86 2.02 12.10 4.21
N ALA A 87 1.97 11.66 5.46
CA ALA A 87 0.95 10.74 5.99
C ALA A 87 0.83 9.46 5.12
N THR A 88 1.96 8.82 4.83
CA THR A 88 2.03 7.63 3.97
C THR A 88 2.80 6.51 4.67
N GLU A 89 2.28 5.29 4.58
CA GLU A 89 2.97 4.06 5.03
C GLU A 89 3.65 3.38 3.83
N TYR A 90 4.79 2.74 4.07
CA TYR A 90 5.48 1.87 3.12
C TYR A 90 5.48 0.41 3.64
N PRO A 91 4.38 -0.36 3.47
CA PRO A 91 4.17 -1.63 4.18
C PRO A 91 5.21 -2.73 3.86
N ASN A 92 5.72 -2.75 2.63
CA ASN A 92 6.65 -3.78 2.14
C ASN A 92 8.09 -3.27 2.03
N GLU A 93 8.43 -2.15 2.69
CA GLU A 93 9.75 -1.52 2.52
C GLU A 93 10.91 -2.43 2.94
N ASP A 94 10.71 -3.34 3.91
CA ASP A 94 11.75 -4.30 4.34
C ASP A 94 12.10 -5.34 3.26
N GLU A 95 11.20 -5.60 2.31
CA GLU A 95 11.41 -6.49 1.18
C GLU A 95 11.91 -5.75 -0.07
N MET A 96 11.84 -4.42 -0.08
CA MET A 96 12.28 -3.61 -1.22
C MET A 96 13.81 -3.47 -1.26
N PRO A 97 14.41 -3.28 -2.46
CA PRO A 97 15.87 -3.13 -2.59
C PRO A 97 16.46 -1.99 -1.76
N ASN A 98 15.72 -0.89 -1.64
CA ASN A 98 16.12 0.27 -0.84
C ASN A 98 15.30 0.30 0.45
N ARG A 99 15.88 -0.18 1.53
CA ARG A 99 15.27 -0.11 2.87
C ARG A 99 15.43 1.29 3.44
N CYS A 100 14.34 1.85 3.97
CA CYS A 100 14.28 3.24 4.45
C CYS A 100 14.67 4.26 3.37
N GLY A 101 13.91 4.28 2.26
CA GLY A 101 14.20 5.08 1.07
C GLY A 101 13.98 6.59 1.26
N ILE A 102 12.76 7.06 0.99
CA ILE A 102 12.43 8.50 1.01
C ILE A 102 11.93 8.90 2.41
N MET A 103 12.33 10.08 2.89
CA MET A 103 11.80 10.70 4.10
C MET A 103 11.58 12.19 3.85
N HIS A 104 10.39 12.69 4.16
CA HIS A 104 10.06 14.10 4.04
C HIS A 104 10.42 14.88 5.32
N GLY A 105 10.67 16.18 5.16
CA GLY A 105 11.04 17.09 6.24
C GLY A 105 10.30 18.42 6.14
N ARG A 106 10.47 19.27 7.16
CA ARG A 106 9.87 20.61 7.20
C ARG A 106 10.49 21.52 6.14
N GLY A 107 9.66 22.33 5.49
CA GLY A 107 10.10 23.34 4.52
C GLY A 107 10.77 24.56 5.18
N PRO A 108 11.28 25.50 4.37
CA PRO A 108 11.78 26.78 4.87
C PRO A 108 10.66 27.60 5.51
N VAL A 109 11.02 28.52 6.41
CA VAL A 109 10.07 29.43 7.06
C VAL A 109 9.39 30.31 6.00
N PRO A 110 8.05 30.43 6.01
CA PRO A 110 7.34 31.29 5.07
C PRO A 110 7.79 32.76 5.20
N THR A 111 8.18 33.39 4.09
CA THR A 111 8.67 34.79 4.06
C THR A 111 7.74 35.78 3.35
N GLY A 112 6.74 35.29 2.61
CA GLY A 112 5.91 36.12 1.70
C GLY A 112 4.55 36.55 2.23
N ARG A 113 4.05 35.92 3.29
CA ARG A 113 2.76 36.24 3.94
C ARG A 113 2.84 35.86 5.43
N PRO A 114 2.36 36.71 6.35
CA PRO A 114 2.17 36.33 7.75
C PRO A 114 1.26 35.10 7.86
N VAL A 115 1.63 34.14 8.71
CA VAL A 115 0.77 32.99 8.99
C VAL A 115 -0.34 33.45 9.92
N THR A 116 -1.58 33.24 9.53
CA THR A 116 -2.74 33.56 10.38
C THR A 116 -3.14 32.35 11.21
N GLN A 117 -3.82 32.58 12.33
CA GLN A 117 -4.33 31.49 13.18
C GLN A 117 -5.23 30.51 12.40
N LYS A 118 -6.02 31.04 11.47
CA LYS A 118 -6.88 30.24 10.58
C LYS A 118 -6.08 29.31 9.67
N ASP A 119 -4.92 29.74 9.16
CA ASP A 119 -4.06 28.89 8.32
C ASP A 119 -3.50 27.70 9.12
N VAL A 120 -3.18 27.92 10.41
CA VAL A 120 -2.69 26.88 11.32
C VAL A 120 -3.77 25.83 11.57
N GLU A 121 -4.98 26.26 11.91
CA GLU A 121 -6.12 25.38 12.17
C GLU A 121 -6.54 24.59 10.92
N GLU A 122 -6.55 25.24 9.76
CA GLU A 122 -6.84 24.59 8.48
C GLU A 122 -5.79 23.52 8.15
N TRP A 123 -4.50 23.82 8.38
CA TRP A 123 -3.42 22.85 8.20
C TRP A 123 -3.56 21.65 9.14
N GLN A 124 -3.80 21.89 10.43
CA GLN A 124 -3.98 20.84 11.43
C GLN A 124 -5.14 19.90 11.05
N SER A 125 -6.30 20.47 10.74
CA SER A 125 -7.50 19.70 10.34
C SER A 125 -7.26 18.90 9.06
N THR A 126 -6.64 19.52 8.04
CA THR A 126 -6.33 18.84 6.78
C THR A 126 -5.32 17.71 6.97
N PHE A 127 -4.32 17.92 7.83
CA PHE A 127 -3.30 16.91 8.11
C PHE A 127 -3.87 15.75 8.93
N GLU A 128 -4.70 16.02 9.93
CA GLU A 128 -5.39 14.98 10.70
C GLU A 128 -6.28 14.10 9.81
N GLN A 129 -7.00 14.70 8.86
CA GLN A 129 -7.79 13.96 7.87
C GLN A 129 -6.93 13.01 7.02
N LYS A 130 -5.68 13.38 6.70
CA LYS A 130 -4.74 12.52 5.96
C LYS A 130 -4.17 11.39 6.80
N VAL A 131 -3.92 11.63 8.09
CA VAL A 131 -3.38 10.63 9.02
C VAL A 131 -4.45 9.63 9.46
N SER A 132 -5.71 10.06 9.57
CA SER A 132 -6.81 9.24 10.07
C SER A 132 -6.93 7.84 9.41
N PRO A 133 -6.82 7.68 8.08
CA PRO A 133 -6.83 6.37 7.44
C PRO A 133 -5.71 5.41 7.86
N LEU A 134 -4.53 5.92 8.27
CA LEU A 134 -3.41 5.08 8.74
C LEU A 134 -3.71 4.43 10.09
N LEU A 135 -4.62 5.03 10.87
CA LEU A 135 -5.04 4.54 12.19
C LEU A 135 -6.31 3.69 12.12
N ALA A 136 -6.86 3.50 10.93
CA ALA A 136 -8.11 2.78 10.74
C ALA A 136 -7.96 1.31 11.15
N VAL A 137 -8.69 0.91 12.19
CA VAL A 137 -8.81 -0.50 12.58
C VAL A 137 -9.63 -1.22 11.51
N LYS A 138 -9.27 -2.48 11.23
CA LYS A 138 -10.04 -3.31 10.31
C LYS A 138 -11.43 -3.57 10.88
N ASP A 139 -12.45 -3.04 10.20
CA ASP A 139 -13.84 -3.28 10.55
C ASP A 139 -14.30 -4.65 10.07
N ASN A 140 -14.79 -5.45 11.02
CA ASN A 140 -15.47 -6.69 10.72
C ASN A 140 -16.94 -6.43 10.36
N VAL A 141 -17.46 -7.24 9.45
CA VAL A 141 -18.90 -7.31 9.17
C VAL A 141 -19.65 -7.72 10.44
N SER A 142 -20.86 -7.18 10.63
CA SER A 142 -21.73 -7.53 11.75
C SER A 142 -22.00 -9.04 11.81
N GLU A 143 -22.23 -9.59 13.00
CA GLU A 143 -22.47 -11.04 13.15
C GLU A 143 -23.69 -11.52 12.36
N GLU A 144 -24.75 -10.71 12.29
CA GLU A 144 -25.96 -11.01 11.55
C GLU A 144 -25.71 -11.12 10.04
N GLU A 145 -24.95 -10.18 9.46
CA GLU A 145 -24.56 -10.25 8.05
C GLU A 145 -23.55 -11.36 7.79
N ALA A 146 -22.62 -11.60 8.71
CA ALA A 146 -21.67 -12.70 8.58
C ALA A 146 -22.40 -14.04 8.50
N ILE A 147 -23.46 -14.25 9.29
CA ILE A 147 -24.31 -15.45 9.20
C ILE A 147 -25.02 -15.52 7.84
N LYS A 148 -25.57 -14.42 7.32
CA LYS A 148 -26.18 -14.37 5.97
C LYS A 148 -25.19 -14.69 4.86
N LEU A 149 -23.94 -14.26 5.01
CA LEU A 149 -22.82 -14.56 4.11
C LEU A 149 -22.27 -15.98 4.29
N GLY A 150 -22.81 -16.74 5.26
CA GLY A 150 -22.51 -18.16 5.46
C GLY A 150 -21.38 -18.43 6.45
N LYS A 151 -21.19 -17.59 7.48
CA LYS A 151 -20.18 -17.82 8.54
C LYS A 151 -20.31 -19.21 9.15
N LYS A 152 -19.18 -19.91 9.21
CA LYS A 152 -19.04 -21.26 9.73
C LYS A 152 -18.37 -21.19 11.09
N ASP A 153 -19.04 -20.59 12.06
CA ASP A 153 -18.42 -20.27 13.36
C ASP A 153 -18.38 -21.49 14.31
N PRO A 154 -17.25 -21.81 14.96
CA PRO A 154 -17.16 -22.94 15.90
C PRO A 154 -17.92 -22.75 17.22
N GLU A 155 -18.08 -21.51 17.70
CA GLU A 155 -18.68 -21.21 19.02
C GLU A 155 -20.19 -20.99 18.98
N VAL A 156 -20.72 -20.34 17.93
CA VAL A 156 -22.17 -20.12 17.76
C VAL A 156 -22.86 -21.38 17.22
N TYR A 157 -22.16 -22.17 16.39
CA TYR A 157 -22.64 -23.45 15.89
C TYR A 157 -21.55 -24.52 16.03
N PRO A 158 -21.29 -25.03 17.24
CA PRO A 158 -20.48 -26.25 17.42
C PRO A 158 -21.05 -27.40 16.57
N PHE A 159 -22.35 -27.38 16.30
CA PHE A 159 -23.00 -28.29 15.37
C PHE A 159 -22.50 -28.11 13.93
N GLN A 160 -22.18 -26.90 13.44
CA GLN A 160 -21.82 -26.66 12.04
C GLN A 160 -20.34 -26.95 11.73
N PHE A 161 -19.44 -26.65 12.66
CA PHE A 161 -18.04 -27.11 12.56
C PHE A 161 -17.95 -28.63 12.65
N ASN A 162 -18.70 -29.23 13.59
CA ASN A 162 -18.86 -30.68 13.61
C ASN A 162 -19.53 -31.16 12.33
N ILE A 163 -20.59 -30.51 11.78
CA ILE A 163 -21.21 -30.88 10.50
C ILE A 163 -20.18 -30.88 9.36
N ILE A 164 -19.24 -29.93 9.32
CA ILE A 164 -18.22 -29.90 8.26
C ILE A 164 -17.24 -31.06 8.43
N LEU A 165 -16.80 -31.33 9.65
CA LEU A 165 -15.98 -32.51 9.96
C LEU A 165 -16.75 -33.83 9.72
N GLU A 166 -18.03 -33.89 10.04
CA GLU A 166 -18.94 -35.00 9.77
C GLU A 166 -19.15 -35.18 8.27
N LYS A 167 -19.35 -34.08 7.51
CA LYS A 167 -19.43 -34.11 6.05
C LYS A 167 -18.12 -34.63 5.46
N PHE A 168 -16.98 -34.20 6.00
CA PHE A 168 -15.66 -34.70 5.59
C PHE A 168 -15.50 -36.20 5.91
N VAL A 169 -15.83 -36.63 7.12
CA VAL A 169 -15.76 -38.04 7.53
C VAL A 169 -16.72 -38.89 6.70
N LYS A 170 -17.96 -38.44 6.49
CA LYS A 170 -18.98 -39.12 5.69
C LYS A 170 -18.57 -39.22 4.23
N ALA A 171 -18.06 -38.16 3.62
CA ALA A 171 -17.55 -38.18 2.25
C ALA A 171 -16.37 -39.16 2.09
N ASN A 172 -15.58 -39.32 3.16
CA ASN A 172 -14.44 -40.25 3.21
C ASN A 172 -14.80 -41.61 3.85
N THR A 173 -16.09 -41.93 3.95
CA THR A 173 -16.60 -43.22 4.44
C THR A 173 -17.54 -43.79 3.39
N GLN A 174 -16.99 -44.57 2.44
CA GLN A 174 -17.74 -45.09 1.30
C GLN A 174 -18.14 -46.56 1.53
N GLU A 175 -19.40 -46.89 1.29
CA GLU A 175 -19.90 -48.27 1.32
C GLU A 175 -19.66 -48.94 -0.03
N ILE A 176 -18.84 -49.99 -0.07
CA ILE A 176 -18.59 -50.76 -1.31
C ILE A 176 -19.64 -51.86 -1.46
N SER A 177 -19.94 -52.54 -0.35
CA SER A 177 -20.94 -53.61 -0.26
C SER A 177 -21.34 -53.78 1.20
N LYS A 178 -22.43 -54.53 1.47
CA LYS A 178 -22.89 -54.78 2.83
C LYS A 178 -21.73 -55.23 3.73
N ASP A 179 -21.58 -54.54 4.87
CA ASP A 179 -20.51 -54.74 5.87
C ASP A 179 -19.06 -54.52 5.37
N LYS A 180 -18.88 -53.84 4.22
CA LYS A 180 -17.55 -53.47 3.69
C LYS A 180 -17.50 -52.00 3.31
N TRP A 181 -16.78 -51.26 4.14
CA TRP A 181 -16.56 -49.82 4.03
C TRP A 181 -15.13 -49.52 3.59
N LEU A 182 -14.91 -48.41 2.91
CA LEU A 182 -13.61 -47.97 2.41
C LEU A 182 -13.36 -46.52 2.82
N CYS A 183 -12.13 -46.26 3.26
CA CYS A 183 -11.62 -44.90 3.40
C CYS A 183 -10.86 -44.48 2.12
N PRO A 184 -11.34 -43.52 1.33
CA PRO A 184 -10.66 -43.06 0.11
C PRO A 184 -9.28 -42.44 0.38
N ILE A 185 -9.08 -41.86 1.56
CA ILE A 185 -7.81 -41.21 1.95
C ILE A 185 -6.66 -42.23 2.07
N SER A 186 -6.96 -43.45 2.52
CA SER A 186 -5.95 -44.49 2.78
C SER A 186 -6.11 -45.77 1.96
N GLY A 187 -7.25 -45.96 1.29
CA GLY A 187 -7.60 -47.21 0.61
C GLY A 187 -7.92 -48.39 1.54
N LYS A 188 -7.96 -48.18 2.88
CA LYS A 188 -8.21 -49.27 3.84
C LYS A 188 -9.69 -49.64 3.91
N LYS A 189 -9.95 -50.94 3.95
CA LYS A 189 -11.29 -51.52 4.07
C LYS A 189 -11.62 -51.83 5.53
N PHE A 190 -12.87 -51.57 5.93
CA PHE A 190 -13.37 -51.69 7.29
C PHE A 190 -14.71 -52.42 7.33
N LYS A 191 -15.06 -52.99 8.48
CA LYS A 191 -16.32 -53.73 8.70
C LYS A 191 -17.50 -52.85 9.10
N GLY A 192 -17.29 -51.54 9.27
CA GLY A 192 -18.31 -50.60 9.70
C GLY A 192 -17.85 -49.15 9.59
N PRO A 193 -18.78 -48.19 9.50
CA PRO A 193 -18.46 -46.76 9.32
C PRO A 193 -17.78 -46.15 10.54
N GLU A 194 -18.09 -46.61 11.75
CA GLU A 194 -17.46 -46.15 12.99
C GLU A 194 -15.95 -46.42 13.03
N PHE A 195 -15.52 -47.54 12.43
CA PHE A 195 -14.10 -47.86 12.33
C PHE A 195 -13.38 -46.94 11.34
N VAL A 196 -14.05 -46.52 10.27
CA VAL A 196 -13.52 -45.54 9.30
C VAL A 196 -13.37 -44.18 9.98
N ARG A 197 -14.39 -43.74 10.72
CA ARG A 197 -14.35 -42.50 11.51
C ARG A 197 -13.16 -42.48 12.47
N LYS A 198 -13.01 -43.51 13.30
CA LYS A 198 -11.88 -43.63 14.24
C LYS A 198 -10.54 -43.68 13.52
N HIS A 199 -10.46 -44.31 12.35
CA HIS A 199 -9.26 -44.32 11.51
C HIS A 199 -8.91 -42.93 11.00
N ILE A 200 -9.88 -42.16 10.48
CA ILE A 200 -9.66 -40.79 9.99
C ILE A 200 -9.13 -39.89 11.09
N PHE A 201 -9.75 -39.88 12.28
CA PHE A 201 -9.29 -39.01 13.38
C PHE A 201 -7.91 -39.37 13.93
N ASN A 202 -7.53 -40.67 13.92
CA ASN A 202 -6.25 -41.10 14.50
C ASN A 202 -5.10 -41.17 13.49
N LYS A 203 -5.39 -41.45 12.21
CA LYS A 203 -4.37 -41.65 11.17
C LYS A 203 -4.31 -40.52 10.14
N HIS A 204 -5.34 -39.69 10.06
CA HIS A 204 -5.43 -38.55 9.13
C HIS A 204 -5.79 -37.26 9.89
N ALA A 205 -5.21 -37.08 11.08
CA ALA A 205 -5.43 -35.89 11.90
C ALA A 205 -4.97 -34.61 11.20
N ASP A 206 -3.91 -34.70 10.38
CA ASP A 206 -3.42 -33.64 9.49
C ASP A 206 -4.49 -33.15 8.52
N LYS A 207 -5.23 -34.09 7.90
CA LYS A 207 -6.34 -33.76 6.99
C LYS A 207 -7.52 -33.15 7.73
N VAL A 208 -7.82 -33.66 8.92
CA VAL A 208 -8.85 -33.07 9.79
C VAL A 208 -8.49 -31.64 10.14
N GLU A 209 -7.23 -31.35 10.52
CA GLU A 209 -6.77 -30.01 10.85
C GLU A 209 -6.79 -29.06 9.64
N SER A 210 -6.45 -29.55 8.43
CA SER A 210 -6.57 -28.78 7.19
C SER A 210 -8.00 -28.28 6.96
N VAL A 211 -9.00 -29.14 7.17
CA VAL A 211 -10.42 -28.75 7.05
C VAL A 211 -10.80 -27.66 8.06
N LYS A 212 -10.23 -27.71 9.28
CA LYS A 212 -10.44 -26.65 10.27
C LYS A 212 -9.85 -25.32 9.81
N LYS A 213 -8.63 -25.35 9.26
CA LYS A 213 -7.95 -24.16 8.72
C LYS A 213 -8.72 -23.56 7.54
N GLU A 214 -9.28 -24.38 6.67
CA GLU A 214 -10.15 -23.91 5.57
C GLU A 214 -11.41 -23.20 6.07
N CYS A 215 -12.00 -23.66 7.19
CA CYS A 215 -13.14 -22.97 7.80
C CYS A 215 -12.76 -21.59 8.32
N VAL A 216 -11.64 -21.49 9.04
CA VAL A 216 -11.13 -20.21 9.55
C VAL A 216 -10.76 -19.28 8.40
N PHE A 217 -10.09 -19.80 7.37
CA PHE A 217 -9.76 -19.05 6.16
C PHE A 217 -11.00 -18.45 5.49
N PHE A 218 -12.04 -19.26 5.29
CA PHE A 218 -13.30 -18.79 4.73
C PHE A 218 -13.98 -17.75 5.62
N ASN A 219 -14.00 -17.97 6.94
CA ASN A 219 -14.59 -17.03 7.88
C ASN A 219 -13.86 -15.68 7.89
N ASN A 220 -12.53 -15.67 7.87
CA ASN A 220 -11.74 -14.45 7.81
C ASN A 220 -12.03 -13.66 6.53
N TYR A 221 -12.22 -14.35 5.39
CA TYR A 221 -12.57 -13.70 4.12
C TYR A 221 -13.96 -13.03 4.15
N ILE A 222 -14.98 -13.69 4.70
CA ILE A 222 -16.34 -13.12 4.71
C ILE A 222 -16.51 -12.04 5.79
N LEU A 223 -15.72 -12.10 6.87
CA LEU A 223 -15.74 -11.11 7.94
C LEU A 223 -15.12 -9.78 7.51
N ASP A 224 -14.26 -9.78 6.49
CA ASP A 224 -13.71 -8.56 5.93
C ASP A 224 -14.77 -7.78 5.13
N SER A 225 -15.09 -6.58 5.62
CA SER A 225 -16.02 -5.65 5.00
C SER A 225 -15.50 -5.11 3.67
N LYS A 226 -14.18 -5.00 3.50
CA LYS A 226 -13.49 -4.53 2.29
C LYS A 226 -12.82 -5.67 1.54
N ARG A 227 -13.39 -6.88 1.63
CA ARG A 227 -12.87 -8.07 0.96
C ARG A 227 -12.70 -7.85 -0.55
N PRO A 228 -11.63 -8.37 -1.17
CA PRO A 228 -11.42 -8.26 -2.61
C PRO A 228 -12.58 -8.89 -3.40
N GLN A 229 -13.16 -8.10 -4.31
CA GLN A 229 -14.24 -8.51 -5.20
C GLN A 229 -13.97 -7.95 -6.61
N LEU A 230 -14.57 -8.58 -7.61
CA LEU A 230 -14.54 -8.04 -8.96
C LEU A 230 -15.28 -6.70 -8.98
N PRO A 231 -14.77 -5.69 -9.73
CA PRO A 231 -15.52 -4.46 -9.94
C PRO A 231 -16.90 -4.78 -10.48
N GLU A 232 -17.95 -4.19 -9.91
CA GLU A 232 -19.29 -4.40 -10.43
C GLU A 232 -19.35 -3.87 -11.88
N PRO A 233 -19.88 -4.67 -12.83
CA PRO A 233 -20.05 -4.19 -14.19
C PRO A 233 -21.02 -3.01 -14.14
N GLN A 234 -20.52 -1.82 -14.48
CA GLN A 234 -21.37 -0.67 -14.70
C GLN A 234 -22.42 -1.10 -15.72
N THR A 235 -23.67 -1.22 -15.29
CA THR A 235 -24.77 -1.40 -16.22
C THR A 235 -24.78 -0.15 -17.09
N THR A 236 -24.15 -0.23 -18.26
CA THR A 236 -24.34 0.74 -19.32
C THR A 236 -25.84 0.71 -19.59
N LYS A 237 -26.56 1.67 -19.01
CA LYS A 237 -27.94 1.93 -19.40
C LYS A 237 -27.89 2.02 -20.93
N PRO A 238 -28.64 1.18 -21.66
CA PRO A 238 -28.62 1.25 -23.11
C PRO A 238 -28.97 2.69 -23.50
N PRO A 239 -28.24 3.29 -24.47
CA PRO A 239 -28.57 4.62 -24.96
C PRO A 239 -30.06 4.67 -25.32
N PRO A 240 -30.77 5.77 -25.03
CA PRO A 240 -32.17 5.89 -25.42
C PRO A 240 -32.31 5.64 -26.91
N LEU A 241 -33.15 4.67 -27.28
CA LEU A 241 -33.45 4.34 -28.66
C LEU A 241 -34.12 5.57 -29.31
N MET A 242 -33.36 6.34 -30.07
CA MET A 242 -33.88 7.47 -30.84
C MET A 242 -34.73 6.91 -31.98
N GLY A 243 -36.05 7.11 -31.90
CA GLY A 243 -36.99 6.72 -32.94
C GLY A 243 -36.73 7.45 -34.27
N PRO A 244 -37.08 6.86 -35.41
CA PRO A 244 -36.77 7.43 -36.72
C PRO A 244 -37.76 8.52 -37.11
N GLY A 245 -37.30 9.77 -37.19
CA GLY A 245 -38.01 10.82 -37.94
C GLY A 245 -37.68 12.25 -37.52
N GLY A 246 -37.09 13.03 -38.44
CA GLY A 246 -37.27 14.49 -38.43
C GLY A 246 -36.01 15.36 -38.45
N GLY A 247 -35.32 15.38 -39.59
CA GLY A 247 -34.62 16.50 -40.24
C GLY A 247 -34.18 17.78 -39.50
N ARG A 248 -32.88 18.06 -39.71
CA ARG A 248 -32.22 19.37 -39.96
C ARG A 248 -32.18 20.44 -38.86
N GLY A 249 -30.97 20.74 -38.41
CA GLY A 249 -30.60 22.01 -37.79
C GLY A 249 -29.14 22.00 -37.36
N GLU A 250 -28.41 23.05 -37.68
CA GLU A 250 -26.95 23.21 -37.59
C GLU A 250 -26.38 23.15 -36.17
N GLY A 251 -25.10 22.80 -36.04
CA GLY A 251 -24.33 23.03 -34.81
C GLY A 251 -23.23 22.00 -34.55
N TYR A 252 -22.16 22.00 -35.34
CA TYR A 252 -20.93 21.27 -35.02
C TYR A 252 -20.21 21.95 -33.85
N GLY A 253 -20.65 21.64 -32.63
CA GLY A 253 -19.97 21.98 -31.38
C GLY A 253 -18.94 20.92 -31.02
N MET A 254 -17.67 21.33 -31.04
CA MET A 254 -16.49 20.54 -30.70
C MET A 254 -16.51 19.98 -29.27
N SER A 255 -15.91 18.80 -29.13
CA SER A 255 -15.60 18.10 -27.87
C SER A 255 -14.70 18.97 -26.96
N PRO A 256 -14.95 19.06 -25.63
CA PRO A 256 -14.06 19.78 -24.73
C PRO A 256 -12.81 18.94 -24.44
N MET A 257 -11.70 19.31 -25.10
CA MET A 257 -10.36 18.92 -24.71
C MET A 257 -9.97 19.58 -23.37
N TYR A 258 -9.28 18.78 -22.56
CA TYR A 258 -8.53 19.13 -21.36
C TYR A 258 -7.68 20.39 -21.59
N GLN A 259 -7.93 21.46 -20.82
CA GLN A 259 -7.26 22.76 -20.95
C GLN A 259 -6.25 22.92 -19.80
N GLY A 260 -4.95 22.80 -20.12
CA GLY A 260 -3.85 23.23 -19.25
C GLY A 260 -3.59 24.75 -19.36
N PRO A 261 -2.88 25.38 -18.41
CA PRO A 261 -2.80 26.84 -18.31
C PRO A 261 -1.85 27.48 -19.34
N PRO A 262 -2.06 28.76 -19.73
CA PRO A 262 -1.50 29.35 -20.96
C PRO A 262 -0.28 30.27 -20.75
N GLY A 263 0.58 30.28 -21.78
CA GLY A 263 1.60 31.30 -22.07
C GLY A 263 2.79 30.63 -22.76
N GLY A 264 3.32 31.01 -23.93
CA GLY A 264 3.22 32.16 -24.84
C GLY A 264 4.54 32.15 -25.65
N PHE A 265 4.57 32.74 -26.85
CA PHE A 265 5.75 33.00 -27.74
C PHE A 265 6.07 32.01 -28.91
N MET A 266 5.24 32.09 -29.97
CA MET A 266 5.54 32.50 -31.37
C MET A 266 6.94 32.38 -32.05
N TYR A 267 6.86 31.94 -33.34
CA TYR A 267 7.72 32.15 -34.55
C TYR A 267 8.85 31.15 -34.96
N GLY A 268 8.63 30.48 -36.12
CA GLY A 268 9.42 30.78 -37.33
C GLY A 268 10.29 29.70 -37.99
N GLN A 269 9.91 29.30 -39.23
CA GLN A 269 10.73 28.85 -40.39
C GLN A 269 10.82 27.33 -40.75
N PRO A 270 10.96 26.99 -42.06
CA PRO A 270 10.34 25.82 -42.70
C PRO A 270 11.31 24.66 -43.00
N ARG A 271 10.76 23.43 -43.13
CA ARG A 271 11.48 22.23 -43.59
C ARG A 271 11.55 22.13 -45.12
N PRO A 272 12.67 21.69 -45.72
CA PRO A 272 12.79 21.48 -47.17
C PRO A 272 12.23 20.11 -47.64
N PRO A 273 11.80 19.98 -48.92
CA PRO A 273 11.09 18.81 -49.43
C PRO A 273 12.04 17.67 -49.86
N MET A 274 11.69 16.43 -49.52
CA MET A 274 12.35 15.23 -50.03
C MET A 274 11.77 14.82 -51.39
N TYR A 275 12.68 14.66 -52.36
CA TYR A 275 12.40 14.25 -53.73
C TYR A 275 12.24 12.72 -53.83
N GLU A 276 11.28 12.33 -54.66
CA GLU A 276 10.70 11.01 -54.88
C GLU A 276 11.48 10.23 -55.96
N GLY A 277 11.60 8.91 -55.80
CA GLY A 277 12.12 8.03 -56.86
C GLY A 277 11.98 6.54 -56.52
N PRO A 278 11.69 5.66 -57.51
CA PRO A 278 10.47 4.84 -57.44
C PRO A 278 10.68 3.31 -57.58
N GLY A 279 9.72 2.55 -57.04
CA GLY A 279 9.19 1.37 -57.75
C GLY A 279 9.33 -0.03 -57.14
N PHE A 280 8.16 -0.64 -56.88
CA PHE A 280 7.76 -2.02 -57.21
C PHE A 280 8.29 -3.24 -56.39
N MET A 281 7.44 -3.65 -55.43
CA MET A 281 6.86 -5.00 -55.14
C MET A 281 7.73 -6.30 -55.23
N PRO A 282 7.63 -7.23 -54.24
CA PRO A 282 8.48 -8.43 -54.07
C PRO A 282 7.95 -9.64 -54.90
N PRO A 283 8.62 -10.84 -54.97
CA PRO A 283 8.38 -11.85 -53.91
C PRO A 283 9.25 -13.15 -53.76
N TYR A 284 9.01 -13.87 -52.64
CA TYR A 284 9.24 -15.30 -52.24
C TYR A 284 10.21 -16.25 -52.99
N GLY A 285 11.09 -16.95 -52.23
CA GLY A 285 11.73 -18.20 -52.71
C GLY A 285 12.91 -18.79 -51.90
N ARG A 286 12.61 -19.68 -50.95
CA ARG A 286 13.23 -21.01 -50.66
C ARG A 286 14.74 -21.27 -50.92
N GLY A 287 15.48 -21.53 -49.84
CA GLY A 287 16.36 -22.71 -49.67
C GLY A 287 17.89 -22.54 -49.80
N GLY A 288 18.66 -23.18 -48.89
CA GLY A 288 20.03 -23.66 -49.20
C GLY A 288 21.15 -23.44 -48.15
N PHE A 289 21.20 -24.29 -47.12
CA PHE A 289 22.33 -25.13 -46.64
C PHE A 289 23.82 -24.65 -46.67
N GLU A 290 24.49 -24.93 -45.53
CA GLU A 290 25.92 -25.14 -45.22
C GLU A 290 27.02 -24.10 -45.49
N GLY A 291 27.86 -23.88 -44.46
CA GLY A 291 29.19 -23.33 -44.63
C GLY A 291 29.95 -23.09 -43.32
N TYR A 292 30.61 -24.13 -42.82
CA TYR A 292 31.51 -24.14 -41.66
C TYR A 292 32.69 -23.15 -41.78
N GLY A 293 33.00 -22.48 -40.67
CA GLY A 293 34.30 -22.64 -39.99
C GLY A 293 35.51 -21.78 -40.39
N ARG A 294 36.16 -21.25 -39.33
CA ARG A 294 37.58 -20.84 -39.22
C ARG A 294 38.03 -19.67 -40.11
N GLY A 295 38.87 -18.75 -39.67
CA GLY A 295 39.69 -18.65 -38.47
C GLY A 295 40.88 -17.76 -38.78
N GLY A 296 41.26 -16.93 -37.80
CA GLY A 296 42.65 -16.61 -37.52
C GLY A 296 43.27 -15.37 -38.20
N GLY A 297 43.86 -14.50 -37.39
CA GLY A 297 44.73 -13.42 -37.85
C GLY A 297 45.08 -12.43 -36.75
N TYR A 298 46.11 -12.75 -35.96
CA TYR A 298 46.73 -11.87 -34.98
C TYR A 298 47.22 -10.56 -35.63
N GLY A 299 46.96 -9.43 -34.96
CA GLY A 299 47.46 -8.12 -35.36
C GLY A 299 47.36 -7.12 -34.23
N HIS A 300 48.35 -7.10 -33.34
CA HIS A 300 48.51 -6.09 -32.30
C HIS A 300 48.68 -4.68 -32.92
N LYS A 301 47.81 -3.74 -32.53
CA LYS A 301 48.13 -2.30 -32.46
C LYS A 301 47.53 -1.72 -31.17
N PRO A 302 48.29 -0.90 -30.42
CA PRO A 302 47.79 -0.29 -29.21
C PRO A 302 46.93 0.92 -29.59
N ARG A 303 45.65 0.90 -29.21
CA ARG A 303 44.79 2.09 -29.32
C ARG A 303 44.06 2.31 -28.00
N GLY A 304 44.49 3.38 -27.33
CA GLY A 304 43.62 4.41 -26.77
C GLY A 304 42.66 3.99 -25.67
N ARG A 305 42.75 4.69 -24.53
CA ARG A 305 41.73 4.73 -23.48
C ARG A 305 40.35 4.97 -24.10
N GLY A 306 39.59 3.89 -24.29
CA GLY A 306 38.21 3.86 -24.73
C GLY A 306 37.31 3.43 -23.58
N ARG A 307 36.18 4.10 -23.44
CA ARG A 307 35.15 3.87 -22.42
C ARG A 307 34.90 2.38 -22.15
N GLN A 308 34.94 2.02 -20.87
CA GLN A 308 34.57 0.71 -20.36
C GLN A 308 33.08 0.45 -20.61
N ASP A 309 32.77 -0.73 -21.13
CA ASP A 309 31.41 -1.24 -21.32
C ASP A 309 30.69 -1.31 -19.96
N PRO A 310 29.49 -0.73 -19.78
CA PRO A 310 28.74 -0.77 -18.52
C PRO A 310 28.28 -2.19 -18.11
N ARG A 311 28.67 -3.25 -18.82
CA ARG A 311 28.42 -4.66 -18.46
C ARG A 311 29.70 -5.50 -18.37
N SER A 312 30.80 -4.94 -17.86
CA SER A 312 31.95 -5.76 -17.49
C SER A 312 31.56 -6.74 -16.37
N ILE A 313 31.82 -8.03 -16.59
CA ILE A 313 31.64 -9.09 -15.60
C ILE A 313 32.42 -8.72 -14.33
N ILE A 314 31.72 -8.71 -13.19
CA ILE A 314 32.31 -8.49 -11.87
C ILE A 314 32.93 -9.82 -11.46
N GLU A 315 34.25 -9.92 -11.51
CA GLU A 315 34.97 -11.02 -10.89
C GLU A 315 35.04 -10.75 -9.38
N TYR A 316 34.47 -11.65 -8.60
CA TYR A 316 34.52 -11.57 -7.14
C TYR A 316 35.90 -12.05 -6.67
N ARG A 317 36.65 -11.16 -6.03
CA ARG A 317 37.93 -11.46 -5.37
C ARG A 317 37.72 -11.26 -3.88
N ASP A 318 37.91 -12.33 -3.11
CA ASP A 318 37.73 -12.30 -1.66
C ASP A 318 38.71 -11.32 -1.00
N LEU A 319 38.26 -10.60 0.03
CA LEU A 319 38.99 -9.53 0.71
C LEU A 319 40.29 -9.99 1.38
N ASP A 320 40.46 -11.30 1.49
CA ASP A 320 41.51 -12.04 2.16
C ASP A 320 42.30 -12.93 1.17
N ALA A 321 42.02 -12.83 -0.14
CA ALA A 321 42.79 -13.55 -1.16
C ALA A 321 44.19 -12.93 -1.33
N PRO A 322 45.27 -13.73 -1.18
CA PRO A 322 46.64 -13.25 -1.33
C PRO A 322 46.89 -12.67 -2.73
N ASP A 323 47.78 -11.68 -2.83
CA ASP A 323 48.16 -11.11 -4.12
C ASP A 323 48.92 -12.14 -4.98
N ASP A 324 48.49 -12.34 -6.22
CA ASP A 324 49.08 -13.28 -7.20
C ASP A 324 50.49 -12.85 -7.69
N VAL A 325 51.26 -12.12 -6.88
CA VAL A 325 52.61 -11.63 -7.23
C VAL A 325 53.75 -12.47 -6.67
N ASP A 326 53.48 -13.55 -5.93
CA ASP A 326 54.55 -14.41 -5.38
C ASP A 326 54.34 -15.90 -5.68
N TYR A 327 54.47 -16.29 -6.96
CA TYR A 327 54.93 -17.63 -7.33
C TYR A 327 55.84 -17.54 -8.57
N PHE A 328 57.14 -17.76 -8.33
CA PHE A 328 58.14 -18.01 -9.37
C PHE A 328 57.90 -19.33 -10.10
#